data_AF-A0A6Y5KL03-F1
#
_entry.id   AF-A0A6Y5KL03-F1
#
_cell.length_a   1.000
_cell.length_b   1.000
_cell.length_c   1.000
_cell.angle_alpha   90.00
_cell.angle_beta   90.00
_cell.angle_gamma   90.00
#
_symmetry.space_group_name_H-M   'P 1'
#
loop_
_entity.id
_entity.type
_entity.pdbx_description
1 polymer ?
#
loop_
_entity_poly.entity_id
_entity_poly.type
_entity_poly.pdbx_seq_one_letter_code
_entity_poly.pdbx_strand_id
1 'polypeptide(L)'
;MLKRFFITGTDTSVGKTVVSRALLQALASGGKSVAGYKPVAKGSKETAEGMRNKDAPLIGELPYLPRAEQRELGQYIRLSMLGSVLAVDRIMA
;
A
#
# COMPACT_ATOMS: atom_id res chain seq x y z
N MET A 1 7.21 18.06 6.49
CA MET A 1 6.42 18.19 5.23
C MET A 1 5.71 16.88 4.94
N LEU A 2 4.45 16.90 4.49
CA LEU A 2 3.71 15.67 4.16
C LEU A 2 4.23 15.04 2.86
N LYS A 3 4.64 13.78 2.91
CA LYS A 3 5.05 12.99 1.73
C LYS A 3 3.89 12.15 1.23
N ARG A 4 3.66 12.16 -0.08
CA ARG A 4 2.54 11.48 -0.74
C ARG A 4 3.05 10.57 -1.84
N PHE A 5 2.64 9.31 -1.79
CA PHE A 5 2.91 8.32 -2.84
C PHE A 5 1.62 8.05 -3.60
N PHE A 6 1.66 8.16 -4.92
CA PHE A 6 0.55 7.75 -5.79
C PHE A 6 0.89 6.43 -6.45
N ILE A 7 0.15 5.37 -6.09
CA ILE A 7 0.37 4.03 -6.63
C ILE A 7 -0.52 3.82 -7.85
N THR A 8 0.09 3.86 -9.03
CA THR A 8 -0.55 3.53 -10.31
C THR A 8 -0.24 2.08 -10.72
N GLY A 9 -0.89 1.60 -11.78
CA GLY A 9 -0.65 0.27 -12.33
C GLY A 9 -1.40 0.10 -13.65
N THR A 10 -0.78 -0.60 -14.59
CA THR A 10 -1.21 -0.71 -16.00
C THR A 10 -2.62 -1.24 -16.15
N ASP A 11 -2.98 -2.24 -15.35
CA ASP A 11 -4.24 -2.98 -15.47
C ASP A 11 -4.99 -3.11 -14.16
N THR A 12 -6.23 -3.59 -14.23
CA THR A 12 -6.94 -4.07 -13.05
C THR A 12 -6.23 -5.32 -12.50
N SER A 13 -6.22 -5.49 -11.18
CA SER A 13 -5.65 -6.68 -10.51
C SER A 13 -4.13 -6.90 -10.63
N VAL A 14 -3.37 -5.97 -11.20
CA VAL A 14 -1.89 -6.02 -11.30
C VAL A 14 -1.13 -5.96 -9.95
N GLY A 15 -1.83 -6.07 -8.81
CA GLY A 15 -1.19 -6.08 -7.49
C GLY A 15 -1.05 -4.72 -6.80
N LYS A 16 -1.70 -3.65 -7.31
CA LYS A 16 -1.66 -2.31 -6.68
C LYS A 16 -1.97 -2.31 -5.18
N THR A 17 -2.99 -3.06 -4.75
CA THR A 17 -3.36 -3.18 -3.33
C THR A 17 -2.25 -3.84 -2.51
N VAL A 18 -1.63 -4.90 -3.03
CA VAL A 18 -0.54 -5.64 -2.38
C VAL A 18 0.67 -4.73 -2.18
N VAL A 19 1.10 -4.05 -3.24
CA VAL A 19 2.24 -3.10 -3.19
C VAL A 19 1.94 -1.93 -2.26
N SER A 20 0.73 -1.37 -2.32
CA SER A 20 0.32 -0.29 -1.42
C SER A 20 0.44 -0.70 0.05
N ARG A 21 -0.04 -1.90 0.40
CA ARG A 21 0.08 -2.44 1.76
C ARG A 21 1.51 -2.71 2.18
N ALA A 22 2.31 -3.32 1.31
CA ALA A 22 3.73 -3.57 1.56
C ALA A 22 4.47 -2.26 1.86
N LEU A 23 4.19 -1.20 1.08
CA LEU A 23 4.79 0.11 1.29
C LEU A 23 4.35 0.73 2.62
N LEU A 24 3.06 0.65 2.96
CA LEU A 24 2.55 1.14 4.25
C LEU A 24 3.19 0.40 5.43
N GLN A 25 3.27 -0.93 5.38
CA GLN A 25 3.91 -1.76 6.40
C GLN A 25 5.40 -1.41 6.53
N ALA A 26 6.12 -1.30 5.42
CA ALA A 26 7.54 -0.95 5.44
C ALA A 26 7.76 0.42 6.08
N LEU A 27 7.02 1.46 5.65
CA LEU A 27 7.12 2.80 6.21
C LEU A 27 6.77 2.84 7.70
N ALA A 28 5.70 2.16 8.11
CA ALA A 28 5.31 2.04 9.52
C ALA A 28 6.40 1.34 10.35
N SER A 29 6.96 0.23 9.85
CA SER A 29 8.07 -0.48 10.52
C SER A 29 9.35 0.37 10.61
N GLY A 30 9.54 1.30 9.67
CA GLY A 30 10.60 2.32 9.71
C GLY A 30 10.30 3.51 10.63
N GLY A 31 9.27 3.43 11.49
CA GLY A 31 8.90 4.47 12.46
C GLY A 31 8.20 5.68 11.85
N LYS A 32 7.70 5.59 10.61
CA LYS A 32 6.98 6.70 9.96
C LYS A 32 5.48 6.60 10.22
N SER A 33 4.86 7.73 10.56
CA SER A 33 3.40 7.84 10.53
C SER A 33 2.92 7.83 9.08
N VAL A 34 2.05 6.88 8.75
CA VAL A 34 1.62 6.62 7.37
C VAL A 34 0.17 6.14 7.34
N ALA A 35 -0.58 6.56 6.31
CA ALA A 35 -1.95 6.14 6.08
C ALA A 35 -2.18 5.78 4.62
N GLY A 36 -2.99 4.75 4.37
CA GLY A 36 -3.46 4.40 3.03
C GLY A 36 -4.73 5.17 2.68
N TYR A 37 -4.84 5.63 1.44
CA TYR A 37 -6.03 6.31 0.94
C TYR A 37 -6.47 5.73 -0.41
N LYS A 38 -7.73 5.31 -0.49
CA LYS A 38 -8.36 4.81 -1.71
C LYS A 38 -9.71 5.52 -1.89
N PRO A 39 -9.76 6.64 -2.64
CA PRO A 39 -10.95 7.49 -2.74
C PRO A 39 -12.12 6.79 -3.46
N VAL A 40 -11.82 5.86 -4.37
CA VAL A 40 -12.82 5.14 -5.17
C VAL A 40 -12.54 3.65 -5.07
N ALA A 41 -13.57 2.89 -4.70
CA ALA A 41 -13.52 1.44 -4.59
C ALA A 41 -14.78 0.81 -5.23
N LYS A 42 -14.58 -0.10 -6.19
CA LYS A 42 -15.62 -0.90 -6.84
C LYS A 42 -15.91 -2.15 -5.98
N GLY A 43 -17.17 -2.55 -5.81
CA GLY A 43 -17.53 -3.74 -5.01
C GLY A 43 -17.75 -3.48 -3.51
N SER A 44 -18.00 -2.22 -3.13
CA SER A 44 -18.33 -1.87 -1.74
C SER A 44 -19.70 -2.44 -1.36
N LYS A 45 -19.73 -3.21 -0.28
CA LYS A 45 -20.96 -3.71 0.35
C LYS A 45 -21.31 -2.81 1.52
N GLU A 46 -22.59 -2.55 1.69
CA GLU A 46 -23.08 -1.85 2.87
C GLU A 46 -22.93 -2.72 4.11
N THR A 47 -22.41 -2.15 5.19
CA THR A 47 -22.27 -2.79 6.51
C THR A 47 -22.81 -1.85 7.58
N ALA A 48 -23.03 -2.34 8.79
CA ALA A 48 -23.48 -1.52 9.92
C ALA A 48 -22.52 -0.35 10.23
N GLU A 49 -21.23 -0.46 9.85
CA GLU A 49 -20.24 0.62 9.99
C GLU A 49 -20.05 1.47 8.71
N GLY A 50 -20.97 1.38 7.76
CA GLY A 50 -20.94 2.08 6.47
C GLY A 50 -20.46 1.23 5.29
N MET A 51 -20.20 1.86 4.15
CA MET A 51 -19.75 1.15 2.94
C MET A 51 -18.35 0.56 3.13
N ARG A 52 -18.22 -0.77 3.03
CA ARG A 52 -16.97 -1.53 3.17
C ARG A 52 -16.69 -2.34 1.91
N ASN A 53 -15.46 -2.30 1.43
CA ASN A 53 -15.07 -3.02 0.21
C ASN A 53 -14.33 -4.32 0.51
N LYS A 54 -14.69 -5.41 -0.19
CA LYS A 54 -14.07 -6.74 -0.03
C LYS A 54 -13.26 -7.22 -1.25
N ASP A 55 -13.20 -6.47 -2.35
CA ASP A 55 -12.71 -7.00 -3.63
C ASP A 55 -11.19 -7.30 -3.63
N ALA A 56 -10.68 -8.40 -4.23
CA ALA A 56 -11.28 -9.57 -4.92
C ALA A 56 -10.11 -10.53 -5.35
N PRO A 57 -10.36 -11.81 -5.71
CA PRO A 57 -9.32 -12.81 -6.01
C PRO A 57 -8.48 -12.50 -7.27
N LEU A 58 -7.21 -12.90 -7.22
CA LEU A 58 -6.12 -12.56 -8.15
C LEU A 58 -6.01 -13.56 -9.32
N ILE A 59 -5.95 -13.07 -10.57
CA ILE A 59 -5.38 -13.77 -11.74
C ILE A 59 -4.43 -12.78 -12.44
N GLY A 60 -3.22 -13.26 -12.79
CA GLY A 60 -2.20 -12.56 -13.60
C GLY A 60 -0.78 -12.63 -12.99
N GLU A 61 0.18 -13.14 -13.74
CA GLU A 61 1.52 -13.64 -13.36
C GLU A 61 2.40 -12.69 -12.52
N LEU A 62 2.23 -12.76 -11.21
CA LEU A 62 3.25 -12.61 -10.17
C LEU A 62 3.09 -13.84 -9.26
N PRO A 63 4.10 -14.28 -8.46
CA PRO A 63 3.89 -15.38 -7.53
C PRO A 63 2.64 -15.10 -6.69
N TYR A 64 1.59 -15.89 -6.91
CA TYR A 64 0.30 -15.71 -6.27
C TYR A 64 0.53 -15.76 -4.76
N LEU A 65 0.21 -14.66 -4.08
CA LEU A 65 0.30 -14.54 -2.63
C LEU A 65 -1.11 -14.73 -2.06
N PRO A 66 -1.52 -15.96 -1.69
CA PRO A 66 -2.82 -16.17 -1.09
C PRO A 66 -2.91 -15.36 0.20
N ARG A 67 -3.99 -14.58 0.33
CA ARG A 67 -4.26 -13.70 1.46
C ARG A 67 -3.15 -12.68 1.70
N ALA A 68 -2.64 -12.04 0.64
CA ALA A 68 -1.65 -10.96 0.76
C ALA A 68 -2.10 -9.87 1.75
N GLU A 69 -3.41 -9.68 1.90
CA GLU A 69 -4.05 -8.80 2.87
C GLU A 69 -3.93 -9.24 4.35
N GLN A 70 -3.32 -10.39 4.63
CA GLN A 70 -3.09 -10.92 5.98
C GLN A 70 -1.60 -11.17 6.25
N ARG A 71 -0.72 -10.82 5.31
CA ARG A 71 0.73 -11.12 5.40
C ARG A 71 1.54 -9.88 5.76
N GLU A 72 2.71 -10.12 6.35
CA GLU A 72 3.78 -9.13 6.48
C GLU A 72 4.53 -9.03 5.16
N LEU A 73 4.26 -7.96 4.41
CA LEU A 73 4.82 -7.72 3.09
C LEU A 73 5.88 -6.62 3.10
N GLY A 74 5.98 -5.85 4.19
CA GLY A 74 6.95 -4.74 4.32
C GLY A 74 8.40 -5.14 4.06
N GLN A 75 8.76 -6.39 4.39
CA GLN A 75 10.09 -6.98 4.14
C GLN A 75 10.51 -7.00 2.66
N TYR A 76 9.56 -6.97 1.73
CA TYR A 76 9.85 -6.95 0.29
C TYR A 76 10.15 -5.53 -0.24
N ILE A 77 9.98 -4.49 0.59
CA ILE A 77 10.24 -3.10 0.23
C ILE A 77 11.52 -2.62 0.92
N ARG A 78 12.58 -2.42 0.13
CA ARG A 78 13.79 -1.73 0.60
C ARG A 78 13.58 -0.21 0.58
N LEU A 79 13.20 0.36 1.74
CA LEU A 79 12.98 1.81 1.88
C LEU A 79 14.20 2.66 1.50
N SER A 80 15.41 2.13 1.60
CA SER A 80 16.63 2.83 1.16
C SER A 80 16.60 3.20 -0.33
N MET A 81 15.89 2.44 -1.17
CA MET A 81 15.71 2.76 -2.60
C MET A 81 14.85 4.00 -2.83
N LEU A 82 14.08 4.43 -1.83
CA LEU A 82 13.29 5.67 -1.86
C LEU A 82 14.09 6.89 -1.37
N GLY A 83 15.38 6.71 -1.07
CA GLY A 83 16.42 7.69 -0.73
C GLY A 83 15.94 9.14 -0.57
N SER A 84 16.14 9.96 -1.61
CA SER A 84 15.87 11.41 -1.60
C SER A 84 14.40 11.75 -1.33
N VAL A 85 13.46 10.91 -1.75
CA VAL A 85 12.02 11.09 -1.49
C VAL A 85 11.74 11.02 0.02
N LEU A 86 12.44 10.13 0.74
CA LEU A 86 12.29 9.97 2.19
C LEU A 86 13.28 10.81 3.01
N ALA A 87 14.38 11.29 2.43
CA ALA A 87 15.46 11.98 3.16
C ALA A 87 15.23 13.46 3.46
N VAL A 88 14.24 14.12 2.85
CA VAL A 88 13.99 15.59 3.02
C VAL A 88 13.68 16.02 4.46
N ASP A 89 13.51 15.08 5.40
CA ASP A 89 13.27 15.41 6.82
C ASP A 89 14.56 15.69 7.61
N ARG A 90 15.74 15.68 6.97
CA ARG A 90 17.05 15.84 7.61
C ARG A 90 17.65 17.25 7.54
N ILE A 91 16.83 18.30 7.41
CA ILE A 91 17.28 19.66 7.72
C ILE A 91 17.21 19.81 9.24
N MET A 92 18.39 19.78 9.86
CA MET A 92 18.57 19.95 11.30
C MET A 92 18.08 21.34 11.71
N ALA A 93 17.27 21.37 12.77
CA ALA A 93 17.15 22.55 13.62
C ALA A 93 18.30 22.54 14.63
#